data_AF-A0A3B9BKR2-F1
#
_entry.id   AF-A0A3B9BKR2-F1
#
_cell.length_a   1.000
_cell.length_b   1.000
_cell.length_c   1.000
_cell.angle_alpha   90.00
_cell.angle_beta   90.00
_cell.angle_gamma   90.00
#
_symmetry.space_group_name_H-M   'P 1'
#
loop_
_entity.id
_entity.type
_entity.pdbx_description
1 polymer ?
#
loop_
_entity_poly.entity_id
_entity_poly.type
_entity_poly.pdbx_seq_one_letter_code
_entity_poly.pdbx_strand_id
1 'polypeptide(L)'
;MTGQAMNGWTARWSAMLFRAAICVTLATGIVLGAVGTATAQSQFPPSLMADFRSAAQLAQQDAARLAYMSATVRDPVLTQQMQAEQRRQSAATFNYIVNAAIAQYPQAAPGIVSAAVAHAPDLRNEIIGSAVASFPGFSNQILSANPMAAAPAYAQAPAYTPAPIAAPQAPLQPAAQFSRPAANPPRLMTEAPSQAARDYSPPPPSRDPSPAFWDPWEPVNRPLFAVHQFLDDFLIRPVAASYGWITPAPIKEGVRNAFDNLRSPIILFNDVLQFDMSGAGTTLGRFLMNSTVGGLGFFDVAERIGHPGHPADFAQTLDHYGLPAGPYLVVPVIGPGSIRHHFGRIVDVASNPLTWIDAVDEPVKIGLTVGDAITLRETLVEPLDELREDSLDWYATFRATYYQNRDVALRKGNTIPSATDNDLFDSFE
;
A
#
# COMPACT_ATOMS: atom_id res chain seq x y z
N MET A 1 25.60 -69.43 16.96
CA MET A 1 24.45 -68.59 16.54
C MET A 1 24.01 -67.73 17.72
N THR A 2 24.71 -66.62 18.00
CA THR A 2 24.32 -65.65 19.03
C THR A 2 25.08 -64.36 18.74
N GLY A 3 24.43 -63.39 18.09
CA GLY A 3 25.12 -62.13 17.75
C GLY A 3 24.32 -61.07 17.00
N GLN A 4 23.01 -61.21 16.79
CA GLN A 4 22.22 -60.17 16.12
C GLN A 4 20.90 -59.78 16.79
N ALA A 5 20.57 -60.32 17.96
CA ALA A 5 19.30 -60.01 18.64
C ALA A 5 19.39 -58.91 19.72
N MET A 6 20.58 -58.41 20.07
CA MET A 6 20.74 -57.48 21.21
C MET A 6 20.78 -55.98 20.84
N ASN A 7 20.92 -55.62 19.56
CA ASN A 7 21.08 -54.22 19.15
C ASN A 7 19.76 -53.49 18.86
N GLY A 8 18.65 -54.22 18.69
CA GLY A 8 17.33 -53.61 18.47
C GLY A 8 16.63 -53.17 19.76
N TRP A 9 16.96 -53.80 20.89
CA TRP A 9 16.36 -53.48 22.17
C TRP A 9 16.95 -52.20 22.78
N THR A 10 18.27 -52.03 22.74
CA THR A 10 18.94 -50.85 23.31
C THR A 10 18.59 -49.55 22.56
N ALA A 11 18.38 -49.60 21.25
CA ALA A 11 17.96 -48.45 20.45
C ALA A 11 16.51 -48.01 20.69
N ARG A 12 15.61 -48.96 20.99
CA ARG A 12 14.20 -48.65 21.30
C ARG A 12 14.05 -48.09 22.71
N TRP A 13 14.83 -48.58 23.66
CA TRP A 13 14.88 -48.06 25.02
C TRP A 13 15.59 -46.70 25.10
N SER A 14 16.66 -46.46 24.33
CA SER A 14 17.31 -45.15 24.29
C SER A 14 16.39 -44.09 23.66
N ALA A 15 15.64 -44.41 22.61
CA ALA A 15 14.66 -43.49 22.03
C ALA A 15 13.47 -43.21 22.96
N MET A 16 13.02 -44.22 23.74
CA MET A 16 11.98 -44.02 24.75
C MET A 16 12.48 -43.20 25.94
N LEU A 17 13.70 -43.43 26.42
CA LEU A 17 14.31 -42.66 27.50
C LEU A 17 14.65 -41.23 27.06
N PHE A 18 15.03 -41.01 25.80
CA PHE A 18 15.24 -39.68 25.25
C PHE A 18 13.92 -38.91 25.08
N ARG A 19 12.84 -39.59 24.65
CA ARG A 19 11.49 -39.02 24.61
C ARG A 19 10.93 -38.75 26.01
N ALA A 20 11.21 -39.62 26.98
CA ALA A 20 10.83 -39.42 28.37
C ALA A 20 11.65 -38.30 29.03
N ALA A 21 12.94 -38.18 28.73
CA ALA A 21 13.79 -37.09 29.20
C ALA A 21 13.37 -35.75 28.57
N ILE A 22 13.00 -35.72 27.29
CA ILE A 22 12.42 -34.52 26.65
C ILE A 22 11.07 -34.17 27.29
N CYS A 23 10.18 -35.14 27.54
CA CYS A 23 8.91 -34.90 28.21
C CYS A 23 9.06 -34.46 29.67
N VAL A 24 10.03 -34.99 30.41
CA VAL A 24 10.32 -34.59 31.80
C VAL A 24 11.01 -33.22 31.85
N THR A 25 11.87 -32.89 30.88
CA THR A 25 12.47 -31.54 30.79
C THR A 25 11.44 -30.50 30.37
N LEU A 26 10.53 -30.84 29.44
CA LEU A 26 9.39 -29.99 29.05
C LEU A 26 8.39 -29.83 30.21
N ALA A 27 8.08 -30.90 30.95
CA ALA A 27 7.18 -30.83 32.10
C ALA A 27 7.79 -30.03 33.27
N THR A 28 9.10 -30.10 33.50
CA THR A 28 9.75 -29.33 34.58
C THR A 28 9.92 -27.85 34.20
N GLY A 29 10.12 -27.53 32.91
CA GLY A 29 10.08 -26.16 32.39
C GLY A 29 8.68 -25.54 32.44
N ILE A 30 7.63 -26.34 32.17
CA ILE A 30 6.23 -25.90 32.28
C ILE A 30 5.83 -25.68 33.75
N VAL A 31 6.33 -26.47 34.69
CA VAL A 31 5.99 -26.31 36.13
C VAL A 31 6.73 -25.12 36.77
N LEU A 32 7.98 -24.83 36.40
CA LEU A 32 8.65 -23.60 36.86
C LEU A 32 8.10 -22.33 36.18
N GLY A 33 7.68 -22.41 34.91
CA GLY A 33 6.96 -21.33 34.24
C GLY A 33 5.57 -21.08 34.84
N ALA A 34 4.82 -22.15 35.14
CA ALA A 34 3.47 -22.09 35.68
C ALA A 34 3.40 -21.42 37.06
N VAL A 35 4.40 -21.65 37.92
CA VAL A 35 4.46 -21.05 39.26
C VAL A 35 4.78 -19.55 39.20
N GLY A 36 5.56 -19.09 38.21
CA GLY A 36 5.78 -17.66 37.96
C GLY A 36 4.61 -16.95 37.26
N THR A 37 3.90 -17.66 36.37
CA THR A 37 2.73 -17.10 35.65
C THR A 37 1.48 -17.01 36.51
N ALA A 38 1.32 -17.91 37.50
CA ALA A 38 0.17 -17.89 38.40
C ALA A 38 0.15 -16.66 39.32
N THR A 39 1.31 -16.10 39.66
CA THR A 39 1.41 -14.85 40.43
C THR A 39 1.24 -13.59 39.57
N ALA A 40 1.44 -13.67 38.26
CA ALA A 40 1.27 -12.54 37.34
C ALA A 40 -0.18 -12.42 36.83
N GLN A 41 -0.88 -13.54 36.60
CA GLN A 41 -2.26 -13.56 36.08
C GLN A 41 -3.30 -12.93 37.03
N SER A 42 -3.02 -12.83 38.33
CA SER A 42 -3.91 -12.19 39.31
C SER A 42 -3.79 -10.65 39.35
N GLN A 43 -2.84 -10.08 38.60
CA GLN A 43 -2.46 -8.66 38.70
C GLN A 43 -2.92 -7.80 37.51
N PHE A 44 -3.56 -8.41 36.50
CA PHE A 44 -3.96 -7.73 35.26
C PHE A 44 -5.48 -7.64 35.09
N PRO A 45 -5.97 -6.65 34.33
CA PRO A 45 -7.39 -6.56 33.97
C PRO A 45 -7.85 -7.83 33.24
N PRO A 46 -9.04 -8.38 33.55
CA PRO A 46 -9.60 -9.54 32.85
C PRO A 46 -9.71 -9.34 31.33
N SER A 47 -9.90 -8.09 30.87
CA SER A 47 -9.97 -7.73 29.46
C SER A 47 -8.67 -8.02 28.71
N LEU A 48 -7.51 -7.67 29.27
CA LEU A 48 -6.22 -7.92 28.64
C LEU A 48 -5.95 -9.42 28.48
N MET A 49 -6.33 -10.23 29.47
CA MET A 49 -6.23 -11.68 29.37
C MET A 49 -7.21 -12.27 28.35
N ALA A 50 -8.38 -11.65 28.16
CA ALA A 50 -9.31 -12.03 27.10
C ALA A 50 -8.75 -11.69 25.71
N ASP A 51 -8.08 -10.54 25.56
CA ASP A 51 -7.44 -10.12 24.31
C ASP A 51 -6.27 -11.04 23.92
N PHE A 52 -5.45 -11.48 24.88
CA PHE A 52 -4.41 -12.48 24.59
C PHE A 52 -4.99 -13.84 24.19
N ARG A 53 -6.10 -14.27 24.81
CA ARG A 53 -6.77 -15.52 24.43
C ARG A 53 -7.41 -15.43 23.05
N SER A 54 -8.05 -14.30 22.71
CA SER A 54 -8.66 -14.11 21.40
C SER A 54 -7.60 -14.04 20.29
N ALA A 55 -6.49 -13.33 20.53
CA ALA A 55 -5.36 -13.31 19.61
C ALA A 55 -4.70 -14.69 19.42
N ALA A 56 -4.55 -15.46 20.50
CA ALA A 56 -4.04 -16.83 20.42
C ALA A 56 -4.97 -17.76 19.63
N GLN A 57 -6.29 -17.64 19.84
CA GLN A 57 -7.28 -18.41 19.10
C GLN A 57 -7.26 -18.08 17.61
N LEU A 58 -7.13 -16.79 17.25
CA LEU A 58 -7.02 -16.36 15.86
C LEU A 58 -5.76 -16.93 15.20
N ALA A 59 -4.60 -16.81 15.85
CA ALA A 59 -3.35 -17.36 15.34
C ALA A 59 -3.41 -18.89 15.14
N GLN A 60 -4.10 -19.61 16.04
CA GLN A 60 -4.33 -21.06 15.90
C GLN A 60 -5.28 -21.40 14.74
N GLN A 61 -6.34 -20.61 14.53
CA GLN A 61 -7.26 -20.79 13.40
C GLN A 61 -6.56 -20.53 12.06
N ASP A 62 -5.73 -19.49 11.99
CA ASP A 62 -4.93 -19.19 10.81
C ASP A 62 -3.92 -20.30 10.52
N ALA A 63 -3.29 -20.86 11.55
CA ALA A 63 -2.36 -21.98 11.39
C ALA A 63 -3.07 -23.24 10.86
N ALA A 64 -4.28 -23.51 11.34
CA ALA A 64 -5.10 -24.61 10.84
C ALA A 64 -5.52 -24.39 9.37
N ARG A 65 -5.85 -23.14 9.01
CA ARG A 65 -6.20 -22.76 7.62
C ARG A 65 -5.01 -22.91 6.68
N LEU A 66 -3.82 -22.49 7.09
CA LEU A 66 -2.60 -22.69 6.31
C LEU A 66 -2.17 -24.16 6.21
N ALA A 67 -2.39 -24.98 7.24
CA ALA A 67 -2.15 -26.41 7.16
C ALA A 67 -3.05 -27.07 6.09
N TYR A 68 -4.30 -26.62 5.97
CA TYR A 68 -5.22 -27.08 4.91
C TYR A 68 -4.79 -26.59 3.52
N MET A 69 -4.39 -25.32 3.39
CA MET A 69 -3.98 -24.75 2.10
C MET A 69 -2.63 -25.31 1.62
N SER A 70 -1.66 -25.50 2.51
CA SER A 70 -0.36 -26.10 2.18
C SER A 70 -0.45 -27.59 1.83
N ALA A 71 -1.46 -28.31 2.35
CA ALA A 71 -1.75 -29.67 1.89
C ALA A 71 -2.29 -29.71 0.44
N THR A 72 -2.86 -28.60 -0.05
CA THR A 72 -3.41 -28.45 -1.40
C THR A 72 -2.36 -27.95 -2.40
N VAL A 73 -1.45 -27.09 -1.94
CA VAL A 73 -0.38 -26.48 -2.72
C VAL A 73 0.89 -27.35 -2.65
N ARG A 74 1.19 -28.13 -3.70
CA ARG A 74 2.40 -28.98 -3.78
C ARG A 74 3.69 -28.20 -4.14
N ASP A 75 3.82 -26.97 -3.65
CA ASP A 75 5.03 -26.16 -3.82
C ASP A 75 5.65 -25.84 -2.45
N PRO A 76 6.86 -26.34 -2.15
CA PRO A 76 7.51 -26.13 -0.85
C PRO A 76 7.96 -24.68 -0.63
N VAL A 77 8.27 -23.91 -1.68
CA VAL A 77 8.72 -22.52 -1.56
C VAL A 77 7.54 -21.62 -1.22
N LEU A 78 6.42 -21.79 -1.93
CA LEU A 78 5.20 -21.04 -1.66
C LEU A 78 4.65 -21.35 -0.25
N THR A 79 4.75 -22.61 0.18
CA THR A 79 4.37 -23.00 1.55
C THR A 79 5.22 -22.31 2.61
N GLN A 80 6.54 -22.17 2.38
CA GLN A 80 7.41 -21.43 3.30
C GLN A 80 7.10 -19.94 3.33
N GLN A 81 6.83 -19.32 2.19
CA GLN A 81 6.45 -17.91 2.12
C GLN A 81 5.12 -17.64 2.83
N MET A 82 4.12 -18.50 2.59
CA MET A 82 2.83 -18.40 3.27
C MET A 82 2.96 -18.56 4.79
N GLN A 83 3.78 -19.51 5.27
CA GLN A 83 4.04 -19.68 6.70
C GLN A 83 4.79 -18.50 7.32
N ALA A 84 5.72 -17.89 6.57
CA ALA A 84 6.44 -16.71 7.02
C ALA A 84 5.50 -15.50 7.13
N GLU A 85 4.62 -15.32 6.15
CA GLU A 85 3.66 -14.23 6.12
C GLU A 85 2.60 -14.38 7.22
N GLN A 86 2.09 -15.59 7.43
CA GLN A 86 1.20 -15.87 8.55
C GLN A 86 1.86 -15.56 9.91
N ARG A 87 3.12 -15.96 10.10
CA ARG A 87 3.86 -15.66 11.33
C ARG A 87 4.02 -14.16 11.53
N ARG A 88 4.28 -13.39 10.47
CA ARG A 88 4.35 -11.93 10.53
C ARG A 88 3.03 -11.31 10.96
N GLN A 89 1.91 -11.76 10.39
CA GLN A 89 0.57 -11.25 10.73
C GLN A 89 0.20 -11.59 12.18
N SER A 90 0.44 -12.84 12.61
CA SER A 90 0.19 -13.25 13.99
C SER A 90 1.07 -12.50 14.99
N ALA A 91 2.35 -12.29 14.66
CA ALA A 91 3.26 -11.48 15.47
C ALA A 91 2.80 -10.02 15.57
N ALA A 92 2.34 -9.41 14.48
CA ALA A 92 1.87 -8.03 14.47
C ALA A 92 0.69 -7.82 15.44
N THR A 93 -0.28 -8.74 15.46
CA THR A 93 -1.42 -8.70 16.39
C THR A 93 -0.97 -8.78 17.85
N PHE A 94 -0.09 -9.73 18.18
CA PHE A 94 0.46 -9.84 19.53
C PHE A 94 1.28 -8.62 19.92
N ASN A 95 2.10 -8.10 19.01
CA ASN A 95 2.92 -6.91 19.23
C ASN A 95 2.07 -5.68 19.53
N TYR A 96 0.95 -5.51 18.82
CA TYR A 96 0.00 -4.43 19.08
C TYR A 96 -0.58 -4.51 20.50
N ILE A 97 -1.10 -5.67 20.90
CA ILE A 97 -1.71 -5.87 22.23
C ILE A 97 -0.66 -5.67 23.34
N VAL A 98 0.54 -6.24 23.16
CA VAL A 98 1.64 -6.11 24.12
C VAL A 98 2.09 -4.65 24.25
N ASN A 99 2.31 -3.96 23.14
CA ASN A 99 2.78 -2.57 23.17
C ASN A 99 1.73 -1.63 23.76
N ALA A 100 0.45 -1.82 23.42
CA ALA A 100 -0.65 -1.05 24.01
C ALA A 100 -0.75 -1.29 25.53
N ALA A 101 -0.61 -2.54 25.97
CA ALA A 101 -0.64 -2.88 27.38
C ALA A 101 0.57 -2.31 28.16
N ILE A 102 1.78 -2.34 27.57
CA ILE A 102 2.98 -1.73 28.17
C ILE A 102 2.83 -0.22 28.28
N ALA A 103 2.29 0.44 27.25
CA ALA A 103 2.03 1.88 27.28
C ALA A 103 1.06 2.27 28.42
N GLN A 104 0.07 1.43 28.70
CA GLN A 104 -0.90 1.66 29.76
C GLN A 104 -0.38 1.27 31.15
N TYR A 105 0.46 0.23 31.25
CA TYR A 105 1.01 -0.27 32.51
C TYR A 105 2.54 -0.50 32.41
N PRO A 106 3.36 0.58 32.35
CA PRO A 106 4.80 0.44 32.10
C PRO A 106 5.54 -0.37 33.16
N GLN A 107 5.12 -0.27 34.42
CA GLN A 107 5.71 -0.99 35.55
C GLN A 107 5.50 -2.51 35.47
N ALA A 108 4.52 -2.97 34.69
CA ALA A 108 4.21 -4.37 34.53
C ALA A 108 4.73 -4.95 33.20
N ALA A 109 5.56 -4.20 32.46
CA ALA A 109 6.06 -4.60 31.15
C ALA A 109 6.70 -6.00 31.11
N PRO A 110 7.52 -6.42 32.09
CA PRO A 110 8.09 -7.77 32.10
C PRO A 110 7.01 -8.86 32.15
N GLY A 111 5.99 -8.66 33.00
CA GLY A 111 4.89 -9.62 33.18
C GLY A 111 3.94 -9.66 31.99
N ILE A 112 3.70 -8.53 31.32
CA ILE A 112 2.88 -8.46 30.09
C ILE A 112 3.53 -9.26 28.98
N VAL A 113 4.83 -9.08 28.75
CA VAL A 113 5.58 -9.82 27.73
C VAL A 113 5.59 -11.32 28.06
N SER A 114 5.84 -11.70 29.32
CA SER A 114 5.79 -13.10 29.74
C SER A 114 4.40 -13.73 29.54
N ALA A 115 3.32 -13.00 29.83
CA ALA A 115 1.96 -13.45 29.62
C ALA A 115 1.65 -13.66 28.13
N ALA A 116 2.08 -12.74 27.26
CA ALA A 116 1.90 -12.87 25.81
C ALA A 116 2.68 -14.07 25.24
N VAL A 117 3.94 -14.24 25.65
CA VAL A 117 4.77 -15.39 25.25
C VAL A 117 4.17 -16.72 25.69
N ALA A 118 3.51 -16.77 26.85
CA ALA A 118 2.82 -17.97 27.31
C ALA A 118 1.62 -18.36 26.42
N HIS A 119 0.98 -17.38 25.78
CA HIS A 119 -0.16 -17.60 24.87
C HIS A 119 0.28 -17.90 23.43
N ALA A 120 1.44 -17.39 23.00
CA ALA A 120 2.02 -17.64 21.68
C ALA A 120 3.53 -17.95 21.79
N PRO A 121 3.90 -19.17 22.25
CA PRO A 121 5.31 -19.53 22.42
C PRO A 121 6.10 -19.53 21.12
N ASP A 122 5.44 -19.78 19.98
CA ASP A 122 6.06 -19.79 18.65
C ASP A 122 6.48 -18.40 18.15
N LEU A 123 5.90 -17.34 18.72
CA LEU A 123 6.16 -15.93 18.35
C LEU A 123 7.04 -15.23 19.39
N ARG A 124 7.67 -16.00 20.27
CA ARG A 124 8.40 -15.48 21.43
C ARG A 124 9.44 -14.42 21.08
N ASN A 125 10.24 -14.69 20.04
CA ASN A 125 11.35 -13.81 19.68
C ASN A 125 10.85 -12.51 19.05
N GLU A 126 9.79 -12.59 18.26
CA GLU A 126 9.11 -11.46 17.63
C GLU A 126 8.45 -10.56 18.68
N ILE A 127 7.77 -11.16 19.66
CA ILE A 127 7.11 -10.46 20.78
C ILE A 127 8.13 -9.72 21.64
N ILE A 128 9.18 -10.42 22.08
CA ILE A 128 10.24 -9.83 22.91
C ILE A 128 10.99 -8.75 22.13
N GLY A 129 11.35 -9.03 20.87
CA GLY A 129 12.08 -8.09 20.02
C GLY A 129 11.29 -6.81 19.77
N SER A 130 10.00 -6.93 19.45
CA SER A 130 9.11 -5.79 19.26
C SER A 130 8.97 -4.95 20.54
N ALA A 131 8.77 -5.59 21.69
CA ALA A 131 8.62 -4.88 22.97
C ALA A 131 9.91 -4.13 23.36
N VAL A 132 11.08 -4.74 23.16
CA VAL A 132 12.38 -4.10 23.44
C VAL A 132 12.64 -2.92 22.49
N ALA A 133 12.33 -3.08 21.20
CA ALA A 133 12.48 -2.01 20.22
C ALA A 133 11.53 -0.82 20.49
N SER A 134 10.29 -1.13 20.88
CA SER A 134 9.26 -0.12 21.15
C SER A 134 9.47 0.60 22.48
N PHE A 135 10.10 -0.05 23.45
CA PHE A 135 10.33 0.49 24.80
C PHE A 135 11.79 0.33 25.26
N PRO A 136 12.75 1.06 24.68
CA PRO A 136 14.18 0.92 25.00
C PRO A 136 14.50 1.11 26.49
N GLY A 137 13.74 1.98 27.18
CA GLY A 137 13.90 2.27 28.61
C GLY A 137 13.58 1.09 29.54
N PHE A 138 12.85 0.07 29.07
CA PHE A 138 12.50 -1.13 29.82
C PHE A 138 13.20 -2.40 29.29
N SER A 139 14.08 -2.25 28.29
CA SER A 139 14.79 -3.34 27.61
C SER A 139 15.45 -4.34 28.56
N ASN A 140 16.25 -3.85 29.52
CA ASN A 140 16.94 -4.71 30.49
C ASN A 140 15.96 -5.51 31.36
N GLN A 141 14.85 -4.91 31.78
CA GLN A 141 13.83 -5.56 32.62
C GLN A 141 13.06 -6.62 31.82
N ILE A 142 12.70 -6.31 30.58
CA ILE A 142 12.01 -7.22 29.66
C ILE A 142 12.91 -8.43 29.35
N LEU A 143 14.17 -8.19 28.97
CA LEU A 143 15.13 -9.24 28.63
C LEU A 143 15.53 -10.09 29.85
N SER A 144 15.65 -9.50 31.03
CA SER A 144 15.97 -10.26 32.25
C SER A 144 14.84 -11.20 32.68
N ALA A 145 13.58 -10.78 32.48
CA ALA A 145 12.41 -11.60 32.79
C ALA A 145 12.09 -12.61 31.66
N ASN A 146 12.51 -12.32 30.43
CA ASN A 146 12.24 -13.13 29.25
C ASN A 146 13.54 -13.38 28.47
N PRO A 147 14.47 -14.19 29.00
CA PRO A 147 15.77 -14.40 28.37
C PRO A 147 15.58 -15.08 27.01
N MET A 148 16.02 -14.44 25.92
CA MET A 148 15.95 -15.05 24.59
C MET A 148 16.69 -16.40 24.61
N ALA A 149 16.10 -17.45 24.03
CA ALA A 149 16.81 -18.70 23.87
C ALA A 149 18.01 -18.42 22.96
N ALA A 150 19.18 -19.01 23.25
CA ALA A 150 20.33 -18.92 22.35
C ALA A 150 19.81 -19.17 20.93
N ALA A 151 19.98 -18.16 20.06
CA ALA A 151 19.47 -18.21 18.71
C ALA A 151 19.77 -19.59 18.13
N PRO A 152 18.80 -20.31 17.51
CA PRO A 152 19.22 -21.35 16.59
C PRO A 152 20.20 -20.67 15.65
N ALA A 153 21.37 -21.26 15.42
CA ALA A 153 22.35 -20.72 14.50
C ALA A 153 21.60 -20.45 13.19
N TYR A 154 21.17 -19.20 12.99
CA TYR A 154 20.75 -18.73 11.69
C TYR A 154 22.01 -19.00 10.90
N ALA A 155 21.93 -19.94 9.96
CA ALA A 155 22.98 -20.11 8.99
C ALA A 155 23.29 -18.69 8.53
N GLN A 156 24.51 -18.22 8.85
CA GLN A 156 24.96 -16.92 8.39
C GLN A 156 24.60 -16.89 6.92
N ALA A 157 23.75 -15.94 6.50
CA ALA A 157 23.50 -15.75 5.09
C ALA A 157 24.88 -15.74 4.44
N PRO A 158 25.15 -16.62 3.45
CA PRO A 158 26.50 -16.75 2.91
C PRO A 158 26.97 -15.36 2.54
N ALA A 159 28.14 -14.98 3.05
CA ALA A 159 28.75 -13.70 2.73
C ALA A 159 28.67 -13.52 1.22
N TYR A 160 28.01 -12.45 0.77
CA TYR A 160 27.97 -12.11 -0.63
C TYR A 160 29.40 -11.80 -1.06
N THR A 161 30.09 -12.79 -1.61
CA THR A 161 31.24 -12.54 -2.46
C THR A 161 30.66 -12.00 -3.76
N PRO A 162 30.93 -10.74 -4.14
CA PRO A 162 30.51 -10.25 -5.44
C PRO A 162 31.11 -11.19 -6.48
N ALA A 163 30.25 -11.78 -7.32
CA ALA A 163 30.70 -12.55 -8.46
C ALA A 163 31.58 -11.62 -9.33
N PRO A 164 32.69 -12.12 -9.90
CA PRO A 164 33.52 -11.31 -10.78
C PRO A 164 32.65 -10.78 -11.91
N ILE A 165 32.75 -9.47 -12.17
CA ILE A 165 32.05 -8.79 -13.27
C ILE A 165 32.35 -9.57 -14.54
N ALA A 166 31.36 -10.31 -15.04
CA ALA A 166 31.47 -10.95 -16.33
C ALA A 166 31.53 -9.82 -17.37
N ALA A 167 32.50 -9.91 -18.29
CA ALA A 167 32.63 -9.02 -19.43
C ALA A 167 31.27 -8.88 -20.17
N PRO A 168 30.99 -7.72 -20.80
CA PRO A 168 29.69 -7.45 -21.39
C PRO A 168 29.31 -8.55 -22.37
N GLN A 169 28.24 -9.28 -22.06
CA GLN A 169 27.68 -10.27 -22.96
C GLN A 169 27.00 -9.55 -24.12
N ALA A 170 27.22 -10.06 -25.33
CA ALA A 170 26.61 -9.60 -26.56
C ALA A 170 25.06 -9.59 -26.47
N PRO A 171 24.36 -8.77 -27.29
CA PRO A 171 22.92 -8.56 -27.16
C PRO A 171 22.15 -9.88 -27.22
N LEU A 172 21.37 -10.16 -26.19
CA LEU A 172 20.42 -11.26 -26.19
C LEU A 172 19.37 -11.00 -27.28
N GLN A 173 19.21 -11.96 -28.19
CA GLN A 173 18.14 -11.95 -29.17
C GLN A 173 16.77 -12.08 -28.46
N PRO A 174 15.68 -11.48 -28.99
CA PRO A 174 14.38 -11.53 -28.35
C PRO A 174 13.85 -12.96 -28.28
N ALA A 175 13.57 -13.45 -27.08
CA ALA A 175 12.90 -14.73 -26.88
C ALA A 175 11.47 -14.67 -27.46
N ALA A 176 11.08 -15.76 -28.13
CA ALA A 176 9.80 -15.93 -28.80
C ALA A 176 8.60 -15.73 -27.85
N GLN A 177 7.61 -15.00 -28.35
CA GLN A 177 6.38 -14.60 -27.68
C GLN A 177 5.49 -15.81 -27.37
N PHE A 178 5.16 -16.02 -26.10
CA PHE A 178 4.00 -16.82 -25.71
C PHE A 178 2.74 -15.96 -25.83
N SER A 179 1.88 -16.29 -26.80
CA SER A 179 0.59 -15.64 -27.00
C SER A 179 -0.38 -15.95 -25.85
N ARG A 180 -0.67 -14.95 -25.01
CA ARG A 180 -1.90 -14.86 -24.20
C ARG A 180 -2.92 -13.97 -24.93
N PRO A 181 -4.24 -14.18 -24.79
CA PRO A 181 -5.23 -13.27 -25.36
C PRO A 181 -5.10 -11.91 -24.69
N ALA A 182 -4.89 -10.86 -25.48
CA ALA A 182 -4.64 -9.51 -25.00
C ALA A 182 -5.88 -8.92 -24.29
N ALA A 183 -5.73 -8.57 -23.02
CA ALA A 183 -6.37 -7.37 -22.51
C ALA A 183 -5.57 -6.19 -23.11
N ASN A 184 -6.23 -5.29 -23.84
CA ASN A 184 -5.56 -4.21 -24.56
C ASN A 184 -4.87 -3.24 -23.59
N PRO A 185 -3.53 -3.10 -23.63
CA PRO A 185 -2.87 -1.92 -23.07
C PRO A 185 -3.17 -0.69 -23.94
N PRO A 186 -3.08 0.54 -23.40
CA PRO A 186 -3.23 1.76 -24.19
C PRO A 186 -2.24 1.74 -25.36
N ARG A 187 -2.76 1.97 -26.57
CA ARG A 187 -1.99 2.01 -27.81
C ARG A 187 -0.93 3.12 -27.70
N LEU A 188 0.35 2.75 -27.66
CA LEU A 188 1.42 3.59 -28.17
C LEU A 188 1.17 3.76 -29.68
N MET A 189 0.55 4.87 -30.07
CA MET A 189 0.30 5.21 -31.47
C MET A 189 1.65 5.40 -32.17
N THR A 190 2.02 4.41 -32.98
CA THR A 190 2.93 4.63 -34.11
C THR A 190 2.06 5.14 -35.26
N GLU A 191 1.78 6.44 -35.27
CA GLU A 191 1.20 7.11 -36.45
C GLU A 191 2.13 8.26 -36.87
N ALA A 192 2.53 8.21 -38.14
CA ALA A 192 3.29 9.26 -38.80
C ALA A 192 2.49 10.59 -38.75
N PRO A 193 3.17 11.75 -38.63
CA PRO A 193 2.51 13.00 -38.27
C PRO A 193 1.51 13.46 -39.33
N SER A 194 0.24 13.56 -38.94
CA SER A 194 -0.80 14.20 -39.74
C SER A 194 -0.57 15.72 -39.76
N GLN A 195 -0.99 16.36 -40.85
CA GLN A 195 -0.69 17.76 -41.18
C GLN A 195 -1.27 18.81 -40.22
N ALA A 196 -1.93 18.40 -39.13
CA ALA A 196 -2.37 19.27 -38.04
C ALA A 196 -1.20 19.76 -37.14
N ALA A 197 -0.01 19.17 -37.27
CA ALA A 197 1.19 19.57 -36.53
C ALA A 197 1.89 20.85 -37.06
N ARG A 198 1.35 21.52 -38.09
CA ARG A 198 2.03 22.66 -38.74
C ARG A 198 1.64 24.05 -38.22
N ASP A 199 0.54 24.16 -37.48
CA ASP A 199 0.05 25.45 -36.93
C ASP A 199 0.11 25.53 -35.38
N TYR A 200 0.84 24.60 -34.75
CA TYR A 200 1.12 24.69 -33.33
C TYR A 200 2.33 25.59 -33.09
N SER A 201 2.09 26.83 -32.65
CA SER A 201 3.12 27.55 -31.91
C SER A 201 3.27 26.87 -30.55
N PRO A 202 4.45 26.32 -30.20
CA PRO A 202 4.65 25.76 -28.88
C PRO A 202 4.38 26.85 -27.84
N PRO A 203 3.59 26.58 -26.78
CA PRO A 203 3.55 27.46 -25.63
C PRO A 203 5.00 27.65 -25.13
N PRO A 204 5.31 28.83 -24.55
CA PRO A 204 6.67 29.14 -24.14
C PRO A 204 7.24 27.98 -23.31
N PRO A 205 8.53 27.64 -23.50
CA PRO A 205 9.16 26.60 -22.71
C PRO A 205 8.88 26.89 -21.24
N SER A 206 8.38 25.90 -20.52
CA SER A 206 8.17 25.99 -19.08
C SER A 206 9.41 26.62 -18.47
N ARG A 207 9.27 27.88 -18.03
CA ARG A 207 10.35 28.64 -17.40
C ARG A 207 10.57 28.05 -16.01
N ASP A 208 11.24 26.91 -15.92
CA ASP A 208 12.09 26.63 -14.79
C ASP A 208 13.00 25.41 -15.04
N PRO A 209 14.30 25.50 -14.70
CA PRO A 209 15.16 24.34 -14.55
C PRO A 209 14.69 23.50 -13.35
N SER A 210 13.99 22.40 -13.62
CA SER A 210 13.55 21.32 -12.71
C SER A 210 13.28 21.68 -11.22
N PRO A 211 12.11 22.26 -10.89
CA PRO A 211 11.58 22.35 -9.52
C PRO A 211 10.84 21.07 -9.07
N ALA A 212 11.15 19.90 -9.65
CA ALA A 212 10.36 18.67 -9.56
C ALA A 212 10.23 18.04 -8.14
N PHE A 213 10.90 18.60 -7.13
CA PHE A 213 10.96 18.05 -5.76
C PHE A 213 11.03 19.13 -4.67
N TRP A 214 10.51 20.33 -4.92
CA TRP A 214 10.61 21.41 -3.94
C TRP A 214 9.74 21.16 -2.71
N ASP A 215 10.38 20.71 -1.63
CA ASP A 215 9.76 20.37 -0.36
C ASP A 215 10.51 20.98 0.85
N PRO A 216 10.35 22.29 1.10
CA PRO A 216 10.90 22.95 2.28
C PRO A 216 10.39 22.38 3.61
N TRP A 217 9.23 21.72 3.56
CA TRP A 217 8.53 21.23 4.74
C TRP A 217 8.69 19.73 4.92
N GLU A 218 9.69 19.11 4.30
CA GLU A 218 9.97 17.67 4.42
C GLU A 218 9.98 17.17 5.89
N PRO A 219 10.58 17.89 6.87
CA PRO A 219 10.55 17.47 8.28
C PRO A 219 9.14 17.40 8.89
N VAL A 220 8.19 18.18 8.35
CA VAL A 220 6.77 18.20 8.76
C VAL A 220 5.94 17.25 7.91
N ASN A 221 6.24 17.16 6.61
CA ASN A 221 5.50 16.36 5.65
C ASN A 221 5.73 14.86 5.85
N ARG A 222 6.94 14.41 6.20
CA ARG A 222 7.21 12.99 6.50
C ARG A 222 6.37 12.42 7.64
N PRO A 223 6.26 13.06 8.83
CA PRO A 223 5.38 12.55 9.89
C PRO A 223 3.89 12.65 9.51
N LEU A 224 3.46 13.72 8.83
CA LEU A 224 2.07 13.80 8.33
C LEU A 224 1.76 12.72 7.30
N PHE A 225 2.74 12.38 6.46
CA PHE A 225 2.65 11.27 5.54
C PHE A 225 2.55 9.94 6.27
N ALA A 226 3.32 9.72 7.33
CA ALA A 226 3.16 8.51 8.15
C ALA A 226 1.75 8.39 8.76
N VAL A 227 1.16 9.51 9.20
CA VAL A 227 -0.24 9.54 9.66
C VAL A 227 -1.20 9.20 8.51
N HIS A 228 -1.02 9.80 7.34
CA HIS A 228 -1.81 9.48 6.15
C HIS A 228 -1.70 8.00 5.78
N GLN A 229 -0.48 7.44 5.79
CA GLN A 229 -0.24 6.03 5.51
C GLN A 229 -0.92 5.11 6.52
N PHE A 230 -0.87 5.45 7.81
CA PHE A 230 -1.61 4.72 8.82
C PHE A 230 -3.12 4.74 8.53
N LEU A 231 -3.69 5.89 8.18
CA LEU A 231 -5.11 5.99 7.82
C LEU A 231 -5.44 5.16 6.57
N ASP A 232 -4.59 5.21 5.54
CA ASP A 232 -4.78 4.45 4.31
C ASP A 232 -4.70 2.94 4.56
N ASP A 233 -3.63 2.47 5.20
CA ASP A 233 -3.38 1.04 5.46
C ASP A 233 -4.47 0.41 6.34
N PHE A 234 -5.01 1.16 7.32
CA PHE A 234 -5.99 0.63 8.29
C PHE A 234 -7.45 0.87 7.92
N LEU A 235 -7.77 1.90 7.13
CA LEU A 235 -9.15 2.27 6.81
C LEU A 235 -9.42 2.27 5.31
N ILE A 236 -8.68 3.05 4.52
CA ILE A 236 -9.06 3.34 3.14
C ILE A 236 -8.74 2.15 2.22
N ARG A 237 -7.51 1.63 2.26
CA ARG A 237 -7.05 0.47 1.51
C ARG A 237 -7.89 -0.79 1.76
N PRO A 238 -8.18 -1.24 3.01
CA PRO A 238 -8.99 -2.44 3.21
C PRO A 238 -10.43 -2.27 2.71
N VAL A 239 -11.02 -1.08 2.83
CA VAL A 239 -12.35 -0.80 2.28
C VAL A 239 -12.33 -0.82 0.76
N ALA A 240 -11.35 -0.18 0.12
CA ALA A 240 -11.19 -0.17 -1.33
C ALA A 240 -10.92 -1.57 -1.91
N ALA A 241 -10.05 -2.35 -1.28
CA ALA A 241 -9.76 -3.73 -1.68
C ALA A 241 -11.00 -4.64 -1.52
N SER A 242 -11.76 -4.46 -0.42
CA SER A 242 -13.02 -5.20 -0.21
C SER A 242 -14.07 -4.84 -1.24
N TYR A 243 -14.21 -3.55 -1.58
CA TYR A 243 -15.08 -3.08 -2.67
C TYR A 243 -14.67 -3.72 -4.00
N GLY A 244 -13.37 -3.70 -4.32
CA GLY A 244 -12.79 -4.31 -5.51
C GLY A 244 -13.02 -5.82 -5.61
N TRP A 245 -13.00 -6.53 -4.47
CA TRP A 245 -13.19 -7.97 -4.37
C TRP A 245 -14.68 -8.40 -4.46
N ILE A 246 -15.59 -7.66 -3.81
CA ILE A 246 -17.02 -8.01 -3.77
C ILE A 246 -17.74 -7.59 -5.06
N THR A 247 -17.28 -6.52 -5.71
CA THR A 247 -17.98 -5.90 -6.83
C THR A 247 -17.46 -6.42 -8.18
N PRO A 248 -18.33 -6.99 -9.05
CA PRO A 248 -17.95 -7.41 -10.39
C PRO A 248 -17.41 -6.26 -11.27
N ALA A 249 -16.44 -6.55 -12.13
CA ALA A 249 -15.77 -5.56 -12.98
C ALA A 249 -16.71 -4.62 -13.77
N PRO A 250 -17.80 -5.10 -14.42
CA PRO A 250 -18.70 -4.19 -15.15
C PRO A 250 -19.42 -3.18 -14.24
N ILE A 251 -19.69 -3.56 -12.98
CA ILE A 251 -20.33 -2.68 -12.00
C ILE A 251 -19.31 -1.66 -11.50
N LYS A 252 -18.06 -2.08 -11.22
CA LYS A 252 -16.97 -1.17 -10.82
C LYS A 252 -16.72 -0.11 -11.89
N GLU A 253 -16.61 -0.53 -13.14
CA GLU A 253 -16.44 0.36 -14.28
C GLU A 253 -17.61 1.34 -14.38
N GLY A 254 -18.86 0.86 -14.25
CA GLY A 254 -20.02 1.75 -14.33
C GLY A 254 -20.12 2.75 -13.18
N VAL A 255 -19.77 2.36 -11.96
CA VAL A 255 -19.70 3.27 -10.80
C VAL A 255 -18.61 4.33 -11.02
N ARG A 256 -17.42 3.92 -11.52
CA ARG A 256 -16.35 4.86 -11.87
C ARG A 256 -16.81 5.88 -12.91
N ASN A 257 -17.42 5.41 -14.00
CA ASN A 257 -17.93 6.28 -15.06
C ASN A 257 -19.00 7.25 -14.54
N ALA A 258 -19.85 6.80 -13.61
CA ALA A 258 -20.85 7.66 -12.99
C ALA A 258 -20.19 8.78 -12.15
N PHE A 259 -19.16 8.47 -11.37
CA PHE A 259 -18.39 9.49 -10.64
C PHE A 259 -17.63 10.44 -11.58
N ASP A 260 -17.02 9.92 -12.64
CA ASP A 260 -16.37 10.76 -13.67
C ASP A 260 -17.38 11.71 -14.33
N ASN A 261 -18.59 11.22 -14.63
CA ASN A 261 -19.67 12.05 -15.14
C ASN A 261 -20.11 13.12 -14.12
N LEU A 262 -20.21 12.78 -12.83
CA LEU A 262 -20.53 13.73 -11.76
C LEU A 262 -19.47 14.83 -11.56
N ARG A 263 -18.21 14.58 -11.94
CA ARG A 263 -17.14 15.61 -11.93
C ARG A 263 -17.19 16.54 -13.14
N SER A 264 -17.90 16.19 -14.21
CA SER A 264 -17.96 16.98 -15.46
C SER A 264 -18.31 18.46 -15.26
N PRO A 265 -19.22 18.86 -14.34
CA PRO A 265 -19.49 20.29 -14.12
C PRO A 265 -18.26 21.08 -13.63
N ILE A 266 -17.42 20.46 -12.78
CA ILE A 266 -16.17 21.08 -12.29
C ILE A 266 -15.15 21.17 -13.42
N ILE A 267 -15.04 20.12 -14.23
CA ILE A 267 -14.15 20.09 -15.40
C ILE A 267 -14.57 21.19 -16.39
N LEU A 268 -15.87 21.28 -16.70
CA LEU A 268 -16.43 22.28 -17.60
C LEU A 268 -16.17 23.70 -17.09
N PHE A 269 -16.38 23.94 -15.79
CA PHE A 269 -16.10 25.23 -15.17
C PHE A 269 -14.64 25.63 -15.36
N ASN A 270 -13.71 24.70 -15.12
CA ASN A 270 -12.28 24.95 -15.27
C ASN A 270 -11.85 25.10 -16.74
N ASP A 271 -12.38 24.31 -17.67
CA ASP A 271 -12.14 24.44 -19.11
C ASP A 271 -12.52 25.85 -19.60
N VAL A 272 -13.69 26.35 -19.17
CA VAL A 272 -14.16 27.70 -19.50
C VAL A 272 -13.22 28.76 -18.91
N LEU A 273 -12.81 28.62 -17.64
CA LEU A 273 -11.87 29.54 -17.01
C LEU A 273 -10.47 29.54 -17.66
N GLN A 274 -10.05 28.41 -18.23
CA GLN A 274 -8.80 28.28 -18.99
C GLN A 274 -8.93 28.72 -20.44
N PHE A 275 -10.10 29.22 -20.87
CA PHE A 275 -10.43 29.53 -22.26
C PHE A 275 -10.28 28.35 -23.24
N ASP A 276 -10.34 27.11 -22.74
CA ASP A 276 -10.32 25.90 -23.57
C ASP A 276 -11.74 25.55 -24.02
N MET A 277 -12.22 26.25 -25.04
CA MET A 277 -13.56 26.03 -25.59
C MET A 277 -13.72 24.64 -26.23
N SER A 278 -12.63 24.05 -26.73
CA SER A 278 -12.63 22.71 -27.31
C SER A 278 -12.81 21.65 -26.21
N GLY A 279 -12.06 21.77 -25.11
CA GLY A 279 -12.23 20.97 -23.91
C GLY A 279 -13.63 21.12 -23.34
N ALA A 280 -14.09 22.36 -23.13
CA ALA A 280 -15.42 22.64 -22.57
C ALA A 280 -16.56 21.99 -23.40
N GLY A 281 -16.48 22.08 -24.73
CA GLY A 281 -17.43 21.43 -25.63
C GLY A 281 -17.43 19.91 -25.50
N THR A 282 -16.25 19.30 -25.41
CA THR A 282 -16.09 17.86 -25.18
C THR A 282 -16.68 17.45 -23.83
N THR A 283 -16.37 18.17 -22.75
CA THR A 283 -16.88 17.90 -21.40
C THR A 283 -18.41 17.99 -21.35
N LEU A 284 -18.98 19.04 -21.94
CA LEU A 284 -20.44 19.24 -21.99
C LEU A 284 -21.13 18.13 -22.78
N GLY A 285 -20.59 17.77 -23.95
CA GLY A 285 -21.11 16.69 -24.78
C GLY A 285 -21.09 15.34 -24.05
N ARG A 286 -19.96 15.01 -23.42
CA ARG A 286 -19.80 13.81 -22.59
C ARG A 286 -20.81 13.79 -21.46
N PHE A 287 -20.94 14.87 -20.70
CA PHE A 287 -21.87 14.97 -19.58
C PHE A 287 -23.32 14.73 -20.01
N LEU A 288 -23.76 15.37 -21.10
CA LEU A 288 -25.12 15.21 -21.60
C LEU A 288 -25.39 13.80 -22.11
N MET A 289 -24.48 13.24 -22.91
CA MET A 289 -24.64 11.89 -23.47
C MET A 289 -24.61 10.82 -22.39
N ASN A 290 -23.64 10.88 -21.49
CA ASN A 290 -23.47 9.88 -20.43
C ASN A 290 -24.59 9.99 -19.39
N SER A 291 -25.06 11.21 -19.08
CA SER A 291 -26.21 11.38 -18.18
C SER A 291 -27.53 10.89 -18.77
N THR A 292 -27.75 11.07 -20.08
CA THR A 292 -29.02 10.70 -20.75
C THR A 292 -29.01 9.26 -21.26
N VAL A 293 -28.18 8.98 -22.26
CA VAL A 293 -28.07 7.66 -22.91
C VAL A 293 -27.29 6.68 -22.04
N GLY A 294 -26.28 7.17 -21.33
CA GLY A 294 -25.43 6.37 -20.45
C GLY A 294 -26.03 6.03 -19.09
N GLY A 295 -27.29 6.42 -18.82
CA GLY A 295 -27.96 6.13 -17.55
C GLY A 295 -27.26 6.78 -16.36
N LEU A 296 -27.29 8.12 -16.28
CA LEU A 296 -26.64 8.93 -15.23
C LEU A 296 -25.10 8.79 -15.18
N GLY A 297 -24.49 8.37 -16.28
CA GLY A 297 -23.05 8.20 -16.40
C GLY A 297 -22.56 6.78 -16.16
N PHE A 298 -23.45 5.82 -15.86
CA PHE A 298 -23.04 4.44 -15.62
C PHE A 298 -22.38 3.79 -16.85
N PHE A 299 -22.81 4.17 -18.06
CA PHE A 299 -22.15 3.79 -19.30
C PHE A 299 -21.47 5.00 -19.93
N ASP A 300 -20.15 4.94 -20.15
CA ASP A 300 -19.45 5.95 -20.93
C ASP A 300 -19.69 5.73 -22.43
N VAL A 301 -20.81 6.29 -22.90
CA VAL A 301 -21.21 6.22 -24.31
C VAL A 301 -20.35 7.16 -25.15
N ALA A 302 -19.99 8.32 -24.60
CA ALA A 302 -19.22 9.33 -25.29
C ALA A 302 -17.81 8.87 -25.64
N GLU A 303 -17.13 8.16 -24.73
CA GLU A 303 -15.81 7.56 -25.02
C GLU A 303 -15.90 6.53 -26.16
N ARG A 304 -16.95 5.68 -26.16
CA ARG A 304 -17.15 4.64 -27.19
C ARG A 304 -17.35 5.18 -28.60
N ILE A 305 -17.82 6.43 -28.73
CA ILE A 305 -18.01 7.11 -30.02
C ILE A 305 -16.86 8.07 -30.36
N GLY A 306 -15.76 8.03 -29.62
CA GLY A 306 -14.52 8.76 -29.95
C GLY A 306 -14.35 10.11 -29.27
N HIS A 307 -15.06 10.36 -28.16
CA HIS A 307 -14.86 11.56 -27.34
C HIS A 307 -14.24 11.18 -25.98
N PRO A 308 -12.92 10.95 -25.89
CA PRO A 308 -12.26 10.66 -24.62
C PRO A 308 -12.37 11.84 -23.66
N GLY A 309 -12.43 11.55 -22.36
CA GLY A 309 -12.40 12.58 -21.33
C GLY A 309 -11.00 13.16 -21.11
N HIS A 310 -10.94 14.35 -20.53
CA HIS A 310 -9.71 14.96 -20.06
C HIS A 310 -9.88 15.48 -18.63
N PRO A 311 -8.79 15.55 -17.85
CA PRO A 311 -8.84 16.15 -16.52
C PRO A 311 -8.78 17.68 -16.62
N ALA A 312 -9.61 18.37 -15.85
CA ALA A 312 -9.44 19.80 -15.56
C ALA A 312 -9.83 20.09 -14.10
N ASP A 313 -9.02 20.88 -13.42
CA ASP A 313 -9.21 21.27 -12.02
C ASP A 313 -8.73 22.70 -11.79
N PHE A 314 -9.14 23.32 -10.69
CA PHE A 314 -8.82 24.73 -10.44
C PHE A 314 -7.33 24.97 -10.24
N ALA A 315 -6.58 23.97 -9.79
CA ALA A 315 -5.13 24.11 -9.72
C ALA A 315 -4.46 24.13 -11.11
N GLN A 316 -5.08 23.57 -12.16
CA GLN A 316 -4.63 23.72 -13.55
C GLN A 316 -5.03 25.10 -14.07
N THR A 317 -6.21 25.58 -13.69
CA THR A 317 -6.64 26.95 -13.99
C THR A 317 -5.65 27.97 -13.42
N LEU A 318 -5.23 27.81 -12.17
CA LEU A 318 -4.19 28.65 -11.56
C LEU A 318 -2.84 28.55 -12.28
N ASP A 319 -2.46 27.36 -12.76
CA ASP A 319 -1.26 27.16 -13.59
C ASP A 319 -1.35 27.91 -14.91
N HIS A 320 -2.50 27.84 -15.59
CA HIS A 320 -2.78 28.58 -16.83
C HIS A 320 -2.60 30.10 -16.66
N TYR A 321 -2.94 30.64 -15.50
CA TYR A 321 -2.73 32.05 -15.14
C TYR A 321 -1.34 32.35 -14.56
N GLY A 322 -0.41 31.39 -14.59
CA GLY A 322 1.00 31.58 -14.22
C GLY A 322 1.29 31.48 -12.73
N LEU A 323 0.35 31.00 -11.90
CA LEU A 323 0.62 30.77 -10.48
C LEU A 323 1.40 29.46 -10.33
N PRO A 324 2.62 29.45 -9.74
CA PRO A 324 3.40 28.22 -9.60
C PRO A 324 2.75 27.24 -8.61
N ALA A 325 3.16 25.97 -8.66
CA ALA A 325 2.63 24.93 -7.77
C ALA A 325 2.83 25.28 -6.28
N GLY A 326 3.98 25.88 -5.95
CA GLY A 326 4.39 26.16 -4.59
C GLY A 326 4.98 24.94 -3.87
N PRO A 327 5.29 25.07 -2.57
CA PRO A 327 5.81 23.98 -1.74
C PRO A 327 4.91 22.74 -1.75
N TYR A 328 5.54 21.57 -1.64
CA TYR A 328 4.84 20.33 -1.34
C TYR A 328 4.29 20.34 0.09
N LEU A 329 3.07 19.86 0.27
CA LEU A 329 2.37 19.76 1.54
C LEU A 329 1.57 18.45 1.61
N VAL A 330 1.77 17.71 2.71
CA VAL A 330 0.96 16.54 2.99
C VAL A 330 -0.16 16.91 3.94
N VAL A 331 -1.42 16.70 3.51
CA VAL A 331 -2.59 16.90 4.36
C VAL A 331 -3.13 15.52 4.77
N PRO A 332 -3.24 15.22 6.08
CA PRO A 332 -3.83 13.96 6.53
C PRO A 332 -5.20 13.72 5.91
N VAL A 333 -5.51 12.46 5.59
CA VAL A 333 -6.75 11.99 4.90
C VAL A 333 -6.91 12.47 3.45
N ILE A 334 -6.59 13.73 3.16
CA ILE A 334 -6.75 14.34 1.83
C ILE A 334 -5.65 13.87 0.87
N GLY A 335 -4.45 13.68 1.41
CA GLY A 335 -3.27 13.22 0.70
C GLY A 335 -2.24 14.31 0.44
N PRO A 336 -1.16 13.94 -0.26
CA PRO A 336 -0.12 14.87 -0.66
C PRO A 336 -0.54 15.77 -1.83
N GLY A 337 0.04 16.95 -1.87
CA GLY A 337 -0.13 17.86 -3.00
C GLY A 337 0.66 19.15 -2.81
N SER A 338 0.74 19.96 -3.85
CA SER A 338 1.26 21.33 -3.73
C SER A 338 0.26 22.26 -3.06
N ILE A 339 0.71 23.40 -2.52
CA ILE A 339 -0.19 24.43 -1.95
C ILE A 339 -1.25 24.84 -2.98
N ARG A 340 -0.84 25.08 -4.24
CA ARG A 340 -1.77 25.41 -5.33
C ARG A 340 -2.81 24.32 -5.52
N HIS A 341 -2.41 23.05 -5.44
CA HIS A 341 -3.33 21.92 -5.60
C HIS A 341 -4.37 21.85 -4.47
N HIS A 342 -3.94 21.98 -3.22
CA HIS A 342 -4.87 21.97 -2.08
C HIS A 342 -5.84 23.14 -2.11
N PHE A 343 -5.36 24.33 -2.45
CA PHE A 343 -6.23 25.49 -2.66
C PHE A 343 -7.20 25.28 -3.83
N GLY A 344 -6.72 24.69 -4.93
CA GLY A 344 -7.54 24.29 -6.07
C GLY A 344 -8.69 23.39 -5.67
N ARG A 345 -8.43 22.34 -4.87
CA ARG A 345 -9.46 21.42 -4.38
C ARG A 345 -10.55 22.13 -3.57
N ILE A 346 -10.21 23.14 -2.77
CA ILE A 346 -11.21 23.93 -2.01
C ILE A 346 -12.15 24.66 -2.98
N VAL A 347 -11.59 25.29 -4.01
CA VAL A 347 -12.38 25.99 -5.02
C VAL A 347 -13.20 25.01 -5.86
N ASP A 348 -12.64 23.86 -6.22
CA ASP A 348 -13.36 22.81 -6.95
C ASP A 348 -14.58 22.32 -6.16
N VAL A 349 -14.42 22.06 -4.85
CA VAL A 349 -15.54 21.70 -3.96
C VAL A 349 -16.58 22.83 -3.88
N ALA A 350 -16.14 24.08 -3.73
CA ALA A 350 -17.03 25.24 -3.68
C ALA A 350 -17.72 25.52 -5.04
N SER A 351 -17.12 25.13 -6.17
CA SER A 351 -17.70 25.29 -7.50
C SER A 351 -18.60 24.13 -7.92
N ASN A 352 -18.54 23.00 -7.20
CA ASN A 352 -19.36 21.83 -7.49
C ASN A 352 -20.85 22.14 -7.22
N PRO A 353 -21.74 22.02 -8.21
CA PRO A 353 -23.17 22.23 -8.01
C PRO A 353 -23.77 21.37 -6.90
N LEU A 354 -23.29 20.13 -6.71
CA LEU A 354 -23.77 19.20 -5.68
C LEU A 354 -23.57 19.73 -4.25
N THR A 355 -22.59 20.61 -4.05
CA THR A 355 -22.32 21.22 -2.74
C THR A 355 -23.49 22.11 -2.29
N TRP A 356 -24.17 22.77 -3.22
CA TRP A 356 -25.19 23.79 -2.96
C TRP A 356 -26.63 23.31 -3.12
N ILE A 357 -26.86 22.05 -3.51
CA ILE A 357 -28.21 21.51 -3.63
C ILE A 357 -28.71 21.13 -2.24
N ASP A 358 -29.60 21.96 -1.69
CA ASP A 358 -30.23 21.74 -0.38
C ASP A 358 -31.14 20.50 -0.34
N ALA A 359 -31.61 20.04 -1.50
CA ALA A 359 -32.45 18.84 -1.61
C ALA A 359 -31.66 17.53 -1.38
N VAL A 360 -30.33 17.59 -1.29
CA VAL A 360 -29.48 16.43 -0.99
C VAL A 360 -28.97 16.57 0.44
N ASP A 361 -29.29 15.60 1.28
CA ASP A 361 -28.85 15.61 2.68
C ASP A 361 -27.31 15.56 2.78
N GLU A 362 -26.75 16.24 3.78
CA GLU A 362 -25.30 16.27 4.03
C GLU A 362 -24.64 14.88 4.14
N PRO A 363 -25.24 13.87 4.82
CA PRO A 363 -24.69 12.52 4.83
C PRO A 363 -24.56 11.90 3.43
N VAL A 364 -25.46 12.26 2.50
CA VAL A 364 -25.41 11.78 1.12
C VAL A 364 -24.26 12.43 0.36
N LYS A 365 -24.04 13.74 0.52
CA LYS A 365 -22.91 14.47 -0.08
C LYS A 365 -21.56 13.90 0.39
N ILE A 366 -21.44 13.65 1.69
CA ILE A 366 -20.27 13.00 2.28
C ILE A 366 -20.10 11.59 1.72
N GLY A 367 -21.20 10.81 1.65
CA GLY A 367 -21.20 9.47 1.08
C GLY A 367 -20.74 9.43 -0.38
N LEU A 368 -21.15 10.39 -1.21
CA LEU A 368 -20.68 10.51 -2.59
C LEU A 368 -19.18 10.82 -2.65
N THR A 369 -18.69 11.74 -1.83
CA THR A 369 -17.27 12.10 -1.78
C THR A 369 -16.41 10.92 -1.33
N VAL A 370 -16.85 10.21 -0.28
CA VAL A 370 -16.14 9.02 0.23
C VAL A 370 -16.22 7.87 -0.77
N GLY A 371 -17.38 7.64 -1.38
CA GLY A 371 -17.58 6.61 -2.40
C GLY A 371 -16.69 6.84 -3.62
N ASP A 372 -16.55 8.09 -4.04
CA ASP A 372 -15.67 8.49 -5.12
C ASP A 372 -14.19 8.21 -4.77
N ALA A 373 -13.76 8.62 -3.57
CA ALA A 373 -12.41 8.35 -3.09
C ALA A 373 -12.10 6.85 -2.98
N ILE A 374 -13.05 6.03 -2.51
CA ILE A 374 -12.91 4.56 -2.44
C ILE A 374 -12.81 3.96 -3.84
N THR A 375 -13.67 4.40 -4.77
CA THR A 375 -13.68 3.92 -6.16
C THR A 375 -12.36 4.25 -6.85
N LEU A 376 -11.83 5.46 -6.65
CA LEU A 376 -10.51 5.83 -7.15
C LEU A 376 -9.42 4.99 -6.48
N ARG A 377 -9.44 4.86 -5.15
CA ARG A 377 -8.41 4.12 -4.40
C ARG A 377 -8.35 2.65 -4.80
N GLU A 378 -9.48 2.04 -5.14
CA GLU A 378 -9.57 0.66 -5.63
C GLU A 378 -8.71 0.44 -6.87
N THR A 379 -8.78 1.34 -7.86
CA THR A 379 -7.96 1.26 -9.07
C THR A 379 -6.45 1.44 -8.81
N LEU A 380 -6.11 1.94 -7.63
CA LEU A 380 -4.75 2.25 -7.19
C LEU A 380 -4.23 1.27 -6.13
N VAL A 381 -4.99 0.24 -5.73
CA VAL A 381 -4.51 -0.73 -4.73
C VAL A 381 -3.24 -1.44 -5.22
N GLU A 382 -3.34 -2.16 -6.33
CA GLU A 382 -2.22 -2.94 -6.86
C GLU A 382 -1.05 -2.06 -7.33
N PRO A 383 -1.26 -0.98 -8.11
CA PRO A 383 -0.15 -0.14 -8.59
C PRO A 383 0.61 0.56 -7.45
N LEU A 384 -0.08 1.00 -6.40
CA LEU A 384 0.58 1.65 -5.26
C LEU A 384 1.30 0.64 -4.36
N ASP A 385 0.76 -0.57 -4.22
CA ASP A 385 1.44 -1.63 -3.45
C ASP A 385 2.74 -2.05 -4.14
N GLU A 386 2.71 -2.28 -5.46
CA GLU A 386 3.89 -2.58 -6.27
C GLU A 386 4.93 -1.44 -6.20
N LEU A 387 4.49 -0.19 -6.41
CA LEU A 387 5.37 0.98 -6.33
C LEU A 387 5.99 1.13 -4.93
N ARG A 388 5.24 0.79 -3.87
CA ARG A 388 5.73 0.85 -2.49
C ARG A 388 6.79 -0.23 -2.24
N GLU A 389 6.55 -1.46 -2.67
CA GLU A 389 7.47 -2.59 -2.49
C GLU A 389 8.80 -2.39 -3.22
N ASP A 390 8.77 -1.78 -4.41
CA ASP A 390 9.97 -1.48 -5.20
C ASP A 390 10.70 -0.19 -4.74
N SER A 391 10.07 0.61 -3.88
CA SER A 391 10.63 1.87 -3.42
C SER A 391 11.61 1.71 -2.23
N LEU A 392 12.77 2.34 -2.35
CA LEU A 392 13.71 2.47 -1.22
C LEU A 392 13.23 3.50 -0.18
N ASP A 393 12.68 4.62 -0.66
CA ASP A 393 12.01 5.64 0.15
C ASP A 393 10.63 5.90 -0.43
N TRP A 394 9.62 5.34 0.24
CA TRP A 394 8.23 5.45 -0.17
C TRP A 394 7.74 6.91 -0.23
N TYR A 395 8.17 7.75 0.72
CA TYR A 395 7.78 9.16 0.73
C TYR A 395 8.31 9.90 -0.49
N ALA A 396 9.61 9.74 -0.76
CA ALA A 396 10.25 10.39 -1.91
C ALA A 396 9.68 9.89 -3.24
N THR A 397 9.41 8.59 -3.33
CA THR A 397 8.80 7.96 -4.52
C THR A 397 7.39 8.47 -4.75
N PHE A 398 6.55 8.51 -3.71
CA PHE A 398 5.19 9.03 -3.82
C PHE A 398 5.18 10.50 -4.25
N ARG A 399 6.05 11.33 -3.67
CA ARG A 399 6.24 12.73 -4.05
C ARG A 399 6.64 12.85 -5.53
N ALA A 400 7.58 12.02 -5.98
CA ALA A 400 8.01 11.97 -7.37
C ALA A 400 6.84 11.65 -8.31
N THR A 401 6.10 10.58 -8.01
CA THR A 401 4.96 10.12 -8.79
C THR A 401 3.85 11.18 -8.83
N TYR A 402 3.60 11.89 -7.72
CA TYR A 402 2.66 13.02 -7.71
C TYR A 402 3.03 14.09 -8.74
N TYR A 403 4.29 14.55 -8.73
CA TYR A 403 4.74 15.59 -9.67
C TYR A 403 4.73 15.09 -11.12
N GLN A 404 5.15 13.85 -11.36
CA GLN A 404 5.08 13.23 -12.69
C GLN A 404 3.63 13.19 -13.22
N ASN A 405 2.68 12.71 -12.41
CA ASN A 405 1.27 12.68 -12.78
C ASN A 405 0.72 14.09 -12.99
N ARG A 406 1.15 15.06 -12.17
CA ARG A 406 0.71 16.44 -12.29
C ARG A 406 1.21 17.09 -13.58
N ASP A 407 2.45 16.85 -13.95
CA ASP A 407 3.03 17.35 -15.19
C ASP A 407 2.30 16.79 -16.42
N VAL A 408 1.91 15.52 -16.40
CA VAL A 408 1.09 14.91 -17.45
C VAL A 408 -0.29 15.56 -17.52
N ALA A 409 -0.93 15.80 -16.37
CA ALA A 409 -2.24 16.45 -16.30
C ALA A 409 -2.21 17.90 -16.81
N LEU A 410 -1.19 18.68 -16.44
CA LEU A 410 -1.01 20.06 -16.92
C LEU A 410 -0.79 20.13 -18.43
N ARG A 411 -0.15 19.10 -19.00
CA ARG A 411 0.01 18.95 -20.46
C ARG A 411 -1.23 18.37 -21.14
N LYS A 412 -2.33 18.14 -20.43
CA LYS A 412 -3.57 17.52 -20.94
C LYS A 412 -3.31 16.17 -21.64
N GLY A 413 -2.36 15.39 -21.14
CA GLY A 413 -1.98 14.10 -21.73
C GLY A 413 -1.03 14.19 -22.92
N ASN A 414 -0.58 15.38 -23.31
CA ASN A 414 0.51 15.52 -24.29
C ASN A 414 1.83 15.06 -23.65
N THR A 415 2.50 14.12 -24.31
CA THR A 415 3.75 13.53 -23.81
C THR A 415 4.87 14.55 -23.71
N ILE A 416 5.78 14.34 -22.76
CA ILE A 416 7.09 15.00 -22.76
C ILE A 416 7.78 14.60 -24.08
N PRO A 417 8.36 15.53 -24.85
CA PRO A 417 9.34 15.15 -25.85
C PRO A 417 10.36 14.25 -25.13
N SER A 418 10.47 13.00 -25.56
CA SER A 418 11.46 12.10 -24.99
C SER A 418 12.80 12.82 -25.02
N ALA A 419 13.59 12.73 -23.94
CA ALA A 419 14.94 13.29 -23.88
C ALA A 419 15.93 12.65 -24.89
N THR A 420 15.42 11.94 -25.90
CA THR A 420 16.10 11.50 -27.11
C THR A 420 15.89 12.43 -28.31
N ASP A 421 15.10 13.51 -28.21
CA ASP A 421 15.21 14.62 -29.17
C ASP A 421 16.51 15.38 -28.86
N ASN A 422 17.55 15.04 -29.60
CA ASN A 422 18.89 15.64 -29.55
C ASN A 422 18.93 17.13 -29.94
N ASP A 423 17.79 17.82 -30.03
CA ASP A 423 17.70 19.20 -30.48
C ASP A 423 18.12 20.22 -29.40
N LEU A 424 18.31 19.79 -28.14
CA LEU A 424 18.82 20.64 -27.06
C LEU A 424 20.36 20.79 -27.07
N PHE A 425 21.09 19.98 -27.84
CA PHE A 425 22.56 20.07 -27.96
C PHE A 425 23.04 20.72 -29.27
N ASP A 426 22.18 20.83 -30.29
CA ASP A 426 22.51 21.49 -31.58
C ASP A 426 22.46 23.03 -31.51
N SER A 427 22.07 23.62 -30.38
CA SER A 427 22.04 25.09 -30.20
C SER A 427 23.31 25.69 -29.59
N PHE A 428 24.36 24.88 -29.40
CA PHE A 428 25.65 25.30 -28.85
C PHE A 428 26.87 25.06 -29.76
N GLU A 429 26.67 24.81 -31.06
CA GLU A 429 27.74 24.89 -32.08
C GLU A 429 27.63 26.14 -32.96
#